data_AF-A0A7W0TG86-F1
#
_entry.id   AF-A0A7W0TG86-F1
#
_cell.length_a   1.000
_cell.length_b   1.000
_cell.length_c   1.000
_cell.angle_alpha   90.00
_cell.angle_beta   90.00
_cell.angle_gamma   90.00
#
_symmetry.space_group_name_H-M   'P 1'
#
loop_
_entity.id
_entity.type
_entity.pdbx_description
1 polymer ?
#
loop_
_entity_poly.entity_id
_entity_poly.type
_entity_poly.pdbx_seq_one_letter_code
_entity_poly.pdbx_strand_id
1 'polypeptide(L)' 'MAAVEVMLLGPPRVERDGVAVAFDTRKALALLAHLALVERPRPRDVLAELLWPEYDTEHARGALRRTL' A
#
# COMPACT_ATOMS: atom_id res chain seq x y z
N MET A 1 -19.03 3.41 -10.79
CA MET A 1 -17.86 3.32 -9.90
C MET A 1 -17.23 1.97 -10.15
N ALA A 2 -15.93 1.91 -10.44
CA ALA A 2 -15.22 0.64 -10.60
C ALA A 2 -15.08 -0.03 -9.23
N ALA A 3 -15.42 -1.31 -9.13
CA ALA A 3 -15.26 -2.07 -7.89
C ALA A 3 -13.79 -2.47 -7.73
N VAL A 4 -13.23 -2.23 -6.54
CA VAL A 4 -11.89 -2.69 -6.18
C VAL A 4 -12.04 -3.75 -5.10
N GLU A 5 -11.55 -4.96 -5.40
CA GLU A 5 -11.56 -6.08 -4.47
C GLU A 5 -10.14 -6.34 -3.99
N VAL A 6 -9.97 -6.43 -2.66
CA VAL A 6 -8.68 -6.64 -2.01
C VAL A 6 -8.76 -7.90 -1.17
N MET A 7 -8.07 -8.95 -1.60
CA MET A 7 -8.06 -10.25 -0.93
C MET A 7 -6.73 -10.44 -0.20
N LEU A 8 -6.78 -10.46 1.13
CA LEU A 8 -5.58 -10.52 1.99
C LEU A 8 -5.46 -11.82 2.79
N LEU A 9 -6.48 -12.69 2.75
CA LEU A 9 -6.46 -14.00 3.40
C LEU A 9 -5.76 -15.03 2.49
N GLY A 10 -4.43 -14.95 2.46
CA GLY A 10 -3.57 -15.69 1.54
C GLY A 10 -2.55 -14.75 0.87
N PRO A 11 -1.93 -15.15 -0.25
CA PRO A 11 -1.13 -14.22 -1.05
C PRO A 11 -1.98 -13.01 -1.46
N PRO A 12 -1.53 -11.77 -1.18
CA PRO A 12 -2.34 -10.59 -1.47
C PRO A 12 -2.67 -10.48 -2.96
N ARG A 13 -3.96 -10.30 -3.27
CA ARG A 13 -4.47 -10.12 -4.63
C ARG A 13 -5.40 -8.92 -4.68
N VAL A 14 -5.34 -8.20 -5.79
CA VAL A 14 -6.14 -7.01 -6.02
C VAL A 14 -6.74 -7.10 -7.40
N GLU A 15 -8.03 -6.84 -7.50
CA GLU A 15 -8.76 -6.81 -8.75
C GLU A 15 -9.51 -5.49 -8.89
N ARG A 16 -9.60 -5.00 -10.12
CA ARG A 16 -10.44 -3.86 -10.49
C ARG A 16 -11.40 -4.33 -11.56
N ASP A 17 -12.69 -4.29 -11.25
CA ASP A 17 -13.76 -4.78 -12.14
C ASP A 17 -13.48 -6.23 -12.61
N GLY A 18 -13.00 -7.09 -11.70
CA GLY A 18 -12.65 -8.49 -11.96
C GLY A 18 -11.33 -8.70 -12.73
N VAL A 19 -10.55 -7.65 -12.98
CA VAL A 19 -9.25 -7.73 -13.65
C VAL A 19 -8.13 -7.57 -12.63
N ALA A 20 -7.20 -8.54 -12.57
CA ALA A 20 -6.05 -8.50 -11.69
C ALA A 20 -5.17 -7.26 -11.92
N VAL A 21 -4.82 -6.57 -10.83
CA VAL A 21 -3.93 -5.41 -10.83
C VAL A 21 -2.54 -5.84 -10.42
N ALA A 22 -1.56 -5.57 -11.29
CA ALA A 22 -0.15 -5.76 -10.98
C ALA A 22 0.42 -4.53 -10.26
N PHE A 23 1.34 -4.76 -9.34
CA PHE A 23 2.07 -3.70 -8.63
C PHE A 23 3.55 -3.83 -8.93
N ASP A 24 4.20 -2.69 -9.22
CA ASP A 24 5.63 -2.65 -9.53
C ASP A 24 6.50 -3.03 -8.32
N THR A 25 5.96 -2.89 -7.11
CA THR A 25 6.68 -3.24 -5.88
C THR A 25 5.78 -3.93 -4.86
N ARG A 26 6.39 -4.79 -4.04
CA ARG A 26 5.74 -5.36 -2.85
C ARG A 26 5.31 -4.28 -1.84
N LYS A 27 6.01 -3.14 -1.80
CA LYS A 27 5.68 -2.03 -0.90
C LYS A 27 4.41 -1.28 -1.34
N ALA A 28 4.17 -1.16 -2.64
CA ALA A 28 2.91 -0.61 -3.17
C ALA A 28 1.71 -1.49 -2.77
N LEU A 29 1.83 -2.81 -2.95
CA LEU A 29 0.81 -3.76 -2.52
C LEU A 29 0.60 -3.74 -0.99
N ALA A 30 1.69 -3.69 -0.21
CA ALA A 30 1.61 -3.58 1.25
C ALA A 30 0.93 -2.28 1.71
N LEU A 31 1.20 -1.15 1.03
CA LEU A 31 0.55 0.12 1.30
C LEU A 31 -0.97 0.02 1.09
N LEU A 32 -1.40 -0.52 -0.05
CA LEU A 32 -2.83 -0.70 -0.33
C LEU A 32 -3.48 -1.64 0.68
N ALA A 33 -2.85 -2.79 0.98
CA ALA A 33 -3.34 -3.74 1.96
C ALA A 33 -3.52 -3.09 3.34
N HIS A 34 -2.56 -2.27 3.77
CA HIS A 34 -2.67 -1.54 5.03
C HIS A 34 -3.82 -0.53 5.00
N LEU A 35 -3.95 0.26 3.93
CA LEU A 35 -5.01 1.25 3.78
C LEU A 35 -6.41 0.62 3.70
N ALA A 36 -6.53 -0.57 3.12
CA ALA A 36 -7.79 -1.31 3.04
C ALA A 36 -8.28 -1.84 4.40
N LEU A 37 -7.38 -2.03 5.36
CA LEU A 37 -7.70 -2.59 6.69
C LEU A 37 -7.88 -1.53 7.78
N VAL A 38 -7.43 -0.29 7.57
CA VAL A 38 -7.53 0.77 8.57
C VAL A 38 -8.86 1.51 8.46
N GLU A 39 -9.55 1.66 9.58
CA GLU A 39 -10.83 2.38 9.66
C GLU A 39 -10.67 3.91 9.67
N ARG A 40 -9.43 4.41 9.82
CA ARG A 40 -9.12 5.84 9.96
C ARG A 40 -7.94 6.24 9.06
N PRO A 41 -7.91 7.50 8.59
CA PRO A 41 -6.75 8.04 7.88
C PRO A 41 -5.47 7.85 8.68
N ARG A 42 -4.40 7.44 7.99
CA ARG A 42 -3.07 7.27 8.58
C ARG A 42 -2.15 8.41 8.14
N PRO A 43 -1.41 9.04 9.08
CA PRO A 43 -0.38 10.02 8.70
C PRO A 43 0.64 9.38 7.77
N ARG A 44 1.09 10.15 6.77
CA ARG A 44 2.10 9.69 5.80
C ARG A 44 3.41 9.27 6.48
N ASP A 45 3.80 9.95 7.55
CA ASP A 45 5.02 9.63 8.30
C ASP A 45 4.95 8.23 8.92
N VAL A 46 3.80 7.87 9.50
CA VAL A 46 3.58 6.54 10.08
C VAL A 46 3.62 5.46 9.00
N LEU A 47 3.04 5.73 7.82
CA LEU A 47 3.10 4.79 6.69
C LEU A 47 4.52 4.64 6.14
N ALA A 48 5.27 5.74 6.06
CA ALA A 48 6.65 5.73 5.60
C ALA A 48 7.55 4.93 6.54
N GLU A 49 7.45 5.15 7.85
CA GLU A 49 8.21 4.41 8.86
C GLU A 49 7.85 2.92 8.89
N LEU A 50 6.56 2.59 8.81
CA LEU A 50 6.09 1.20 8.79
C LEU A 50 6.60 0.44 7.56
N LEU A 51 6.59 1.09 6.40
CA LEU A 51 6.92 0.44 5.12
C LEU A 51 8.40 0.53 4.76
N TRP A 52 9.18 1.46 5.29
CA TRP A 52 10.63 1.55 5.03
C TRP A 52 11.41 1.78 6.35
N PRO A 53 11.33 0.86 7.32
CA PRO A 53 11.98 1.00 8.62
C PRO A 53 13.52 1.09 8.52
N GLU A 54 14.09 0.62 7.41
CA GLU A 54 15.51 0.67 7.11
C GLU A 54 16.01 2.05 6.63
N TYR A 55 15.10 2.97 6.28
CA TYR A 55 15.44 4.30 5.78
C TYR A 55 15.33 5.35 6.88
N ASP A 56 16.13 6.40 6.79
CA ASP A 56 15.84 7.60 7.56
C ASP A 56 14.51 8.25 7.12
N THR A 57 14.02 9.18 7.91
CA THR A 57 12.71 9.82 7.70
C THR A 57 12.59 10.49 6.33
N GLU A 58 13.63 11.12 5.82
CA GLU A 58 13.58 11.83 4.54
C GLU A 58 13.49 10.84 3.38
N HIS A 59 14.34 9.81 3.39
CA HIS A 59 14.34 8.78 2.37
C HIS A 59 13.07 7.93 2.40
N ALA A 60 12.53 7.60 3.58
CA ALA A 60 11.28 6.88 3.74
C ALA A 60 10.09 7.68 3.16
N ARG A 61 10.01 8.98 3.45
CA ARG A 61 9.01 9.88 2.84
C ARG A 61 9.16 9.97 1.33
N GLY A 62 10.39 10.03 0.82
CA GLY A 62 10.69 9.99 -0.61
C GLY A 62 10.23 8.70 -1.28
N ALA A 63 10.45 7.56 -0.63
CA ALA A 63 9.99 6.26 -1.10
C ALA A 63 8.46 6.15 -1.11
N LEU A 64 7.79 6.63 -0.06
CA LEU A 64 6.33 6.71 -0.01
C LEU A 64 5.78 7.56 -1.16
N ARG A 65 6.35 8.74 -1.40
CA ARG A 65 5.89 9.64 -2.48
C ARG A 65 6.02 9.02 -3.87
N ARG A 66 7.05 8.19 -4.13
CA ARG A 66 7.20 7.48 -5.40
C ARG A 66 6.25 6.28 -5.55
N THR A 67 5.71 5.80 -4.45
CA THR A 67 4.80 4.64 -4.41
C THR A 67 3.33 5.06 -4.60
N LEU A 68 2.99 6.29 -4.21
CA LEU A 68 1.69 6.93 -4.42
C LEU A 68 1.56 7.44 -5.87
#